data_AF-A0AAV0ELE7-F1
#
_entry.id   AF-A0AAV0ELE7-F1
#
_cell.length_a   1.000
_cell.length_b   1.000
_cell.length_c   1.000
_cell.angle_alpha   90.00
_cell.angle_beta   90.00
_cell.angle_gamma   90.00
#
_symmetry.space_group_name_H-M   'P 1'
#
loop_
_entity.id
_entity.type
_entity.pdbx_description
1 polymer ?
#
loop_
_entity_poly.entity_id
_entity_poly.type
_entity_poly.pdbx_seq_one_letter_code
_entity_poly.pdbx_strand_id
1 'polypeptide(L)'
;MAQMQEDRISALPDEILTNILSRVPITESCRTGVLSRRWENLWNHVINVCFFGDYDDIVRKNVGPENGFFAFVDHVLNRCDSSKIDRFWIQFKLLEDQDISGIINWIQFAVDHKADDIALMQQAAWNDITLPEILVSYLPLKKLKLKFFKLGKTQVINWPCLTRLTLRTVKLNDEEVERLLAGCPALETLELSHSGYFRQLKIKSARLKTLILESCISMDLEYNYNALLDIRAPHLQNLEVYGEADCRLVDVSSLVDATFDCEMKLDKINGFLRGASHAQRLSFTSWFMEAFSLFDFKKVAASKFNCKELVLRGGLKSYNISGIARFILALPLLETLDMYLRSSPLLDTPQIFTGQEEYYDSNYHVCNPPVNNMKELLEESSISEGKEGCVSKFNVNSARLNKMKEVNFYHGYWCCSEDDFKNKNELPQLAEFVLRRATNLERLCLVSRKEWNCRECSRNCVAQFFSELASKLHQCPKLSPNAVIHLFEFNYN
;
A
#
# COMPACT_ATOMS: atom_id res chain seq x y z
N MET A 1 26.02 51.42 -2.05
CA MET A 1 26.27 50.49 -0.94
C MET A 1 25.28 49.36 -1.08
N ALA A 2 25.74 48.15 -1.41
CA ALA A 2 24.87 46.99 -1.44
C ALA A 2 24.41 46.71 0.00
N GLN A 3 23.10 46.65 0.21
CA GLN A 3 22.51 46.20 1.47
C GLN A 3 22.99 44.76 1.69
N MET A 4 23.92 44.55 2.62
CA MET A 4 24.29 43.19 3.02
C MET A 4 23.03 42.55 3.59
N GLN A 5 22.56 41.51 2.91
CA GLN A 5 21.46 40.69 3.38
C GLN A 5 21.86 40.17 4.77
N GLU A 6 21.07 40.51 5.78
CA GLU A 6 21.35 40.14 7.17
C GLU A 6 21.38 38.61 7.29
N ASP A 7 22.47 38.05 7.83
CA ASP A 7 22.59 36.61 8.06
C ASP A 7 21.74 36.19 9.25
N ARG A 8 20.47 35.92 8.95
CA ARG A 8 19.46 35.51 9.93
C ARG A 8 19.69 34.10 10.46
N ILE A 9 20.47 33.26 9.77
CA ILE A 9 20.73 31.88 10.20
C ILE A 9 21.80 31.88 11.30
N SER A 10 22.86 32.65 11.13
CA SER A 10 23.89 32.81 12.17
C SER A 10 23.37 33.49 13.44
N ALA A 11 22.23 34.20 13.37
CA ALA A 11 21.57 34.80 14.54
C ALA A 11 20.70 33.82 15.35
N LEU A 12 20.41 32.62 14.84
CA LEU A 12 19.57 31.64 15.55
C LEU A 12 20.32 31.05 16.76
N PRO A 13 19.63 30.70 17.86
CA PRO A 13 20.21 29.96 18.98
C PRO A 13 20.66 28.54 18.59
N ASP A 14 21.63 27.99 19.32
CA ASP A 14 22.16 26.65 19.06
C ASP A 14 21.08 25.57 19.13
N GLU A 15 20.11 25.67 20.06
CA GLU A 15 19.03 24.67 20.15
C GLU A 15 18.18 24.62 18.88
N ILE A 16 17.95 25.78 18.24
CA ILE A 16 17.20 25.87 16.99
C ILE A 16 18.03 25.30 15.84
N LEU A 17 19.33 25.63 15.79
CA LEU A 17 20.23 25.08 14.78
C LEU A 17 20.33 23.55 14.89
N THR A 18 20.50 23.00 16.09
CA THR A 18 20.52 21.55 16.33
C THR A 18 19.18 20.90 15.98
N ASN A 19 18.04 21.57 16.23
CA ASN A 19 16.73 21.07 15.79
C ASN A 19 16.62 21.02 14.25
N ILE A 20 17.13 22.04 13.55
CA ILE A 20 17.20 22.07 12.09
C ILE A 20 18.09 20.94 11.59
N LEU A 21 19.29 20.78 12.16
CA LEU A 21 20.23 19.70 11.82
C LEU A 21 19.65 18.31 12.09
N SER A 22 18.79 18.17 13.10
CA SER A 22 18.11 16.90 13.40
C SER A 22 17.04 16.53 12.34
N ARG A 23 16.72 17.41 11.39
CA ARG A 23 15.74 17.14 10.32
C ARG A 23 16.38 16.79 8.98
N VAL A 24 17.71 16.86 8.88
CA VAL A 24 18.45 16.47 7.69
C VAL A 24 19.24 15.18 7.95
N PRO A 25 19.66 14.43 6.92
CA PRO A 25 20.48 13.23 7.10
C PRO A 25 21.76 13.53 7.88
N ILE A 26 22.19 12.60 8.74
CA ILE A 26 23.34 12.81 9.64
C ILE A 26 24.62 13.18 8.87
N THR A 27 24.78 12.63 7.66
CA THR A 27 25.89 12.96 6.76
C THR A 27 25.94 14.44 6.37
N GLU A 28 24.78 15.05 6.13
CA GLU A 28 24.69 16.49 5.82
C GLU A 28 24.86 17.33 7.08
N SER A 29 24.34 16.88 8.22
CA SER A 29 24.54 17.55 9.51
C SER A 29 26.02 17.65 9.86
N CYS A 30 26.77 16.55 9.76
CA CYS A 30 28.21 16.56 9.99
C CYS A 30 28.96 17.50 9.04
N ARG A 31 28.54 17.59 7.77
CA ARG A 31 29.16 18.48 6.77
C ARG A 31 29.01 19.95 7.13
N THR A 32 27.95 20.34 7.84
CA THR A 32 27.80 21.74 8.27
C THR A 32 28.91 22.19 9.22
N GLY A 33 29.66 21.26 9.82
CA GLY A 33 30.80 21.57 10.69
C GLY A 33 31.89 22.42 10.03
N VAL A 34 32.01 22.40 8.70
CA VAL A 34 33.01 23.22 7.98
C VAL A 34 32.58 24.68 7.77
N LEU A 35 31.32 25.04 8.08
CA LEU A 35 30.78 26.37 7.82
C LEU A 35 31.42 27.42 8.74
N SER A 36 31.64 27.08 10.01
CA SER A 36 32.37 27.92 10.97
C SER A 36 32.67 27.14 12.26
N ARG A 37 33.52 27.70 13.13
CA ARG A 37 33.81 27.13 14.46
C ARG A 37 32.57 26.87 15.30
N ARG A 38 31.53 27.71 15.16
CA ARG A 38 30.27 27.50 15.89
C ARG A 38 29.57 26.22 15.42
N TRP A 39 29.59 25.97 14.12
CA TRP A 39 28.89 24.82 13.52
C TRP A 39 29.66 23.51 13.65
N GLU A 40 30.96 23.56 13.93
CA GLU A 40 31.87 22.42 14.04
C GLU A 40 31.30 21.26 14.88
N ASN A 41 30.63 21.58 16.00
CA ASN A 41 30.13 20.60 16.96
C ASN A 41 28.60 20.64 17.16
N LEU A 42 27.85 21.49 16.45
CA LEU A 42 26.39 21.58 16.64
C LEU A 42 25.67 20.26 16.33
N TRP A 43 26.23 19.50 15.39
CA TRP A 43 25.68 18.22 14.99
C TRP A 43 25.85 17.14 16.07
N ASN A 44 26.76 17.28 17.03
CA ASN A 44 26.96 16.31 18.12
C ASN A 44 25.70 16.16 19.00
N HIS A 45 24.83 17.18 19.03
CA HIS A 45 23.63 17.22 19.87
C HIS A 45 22.34 16.84 19.12
N VAL A 46 22.44 16.33 17.89
CA VAL A 46 21.24 15.95 17.12
C VAL A 46 20.52 14.76 17.76
N ILE A 47 19.19 14.79 17.67
CA ILE A 47 18.32 13.77 18.27
C ILE A 47 17.86 12.70 17.26
N ASN A 48 18.07 12.94 15.96
CA ASN A 48 17.79 11.95 14.92
C ASN A 48 19.11 11.57 14.25
N VAL A 49 19.54 10.34 14.48
CA VAL A 49 20.77 9.77 13.93
C VAL A 49 20.37 8.74 12.89
N CYS A 50 20.34 9.16 11.63
CA CYS A 50 19.89 8.33 10.52
C CYS A 50 20.97 8.21 9.43
N PHE A 51 21.48 7.00 9.25
CA PHE A 51 22.43 6.66 8.20
C PHE A 51 21.70 5.97 7.04
N PHE A 52 21.46 6.73 5.98
CA PHE A 52 20.94 6.22 4.72
C PHE A 52 22.00 6.30 3.63
N GLY A 53 21.94 5.39 2.67
CA GLY A 53 22.76 5.45 1.47
C GLY A 53 22.11 4.64 0.35
N ASP A 54 22.38 5.04 -0.89
CA ASP A 54 22.08 4.18 -2.03
C ASP A 54 22.85 2.85 -1.86
N TYR A 55 22.27 1.75 -2.34
CA TYR A 55 22.90 0.43 -2.30
C TYR A 55 24.30 0.48 -2.91
N ASP A 56 24.44 1.18 -4.04
CA ASP A 56 25.72 1.35 -4.73
C ASP A 56 26.71 2.21 -3.92
N ASP A 57 26.22 3.21 -3.19
CA ASP A 57 27.05 4.04 -2.32
C ASP A 57 27.52 3.27 -1.08
N ILE A 58 26.66 2.46 -0.47
CA ILE A 58 27.00 1.62 0.69
C ILE A 58 28.02 0.56 0.27
N VAL A 59 27.83 -0.06 -0.89
CA VAL A 59 28.76 -1.07 -1.43
C VAL A 59 30.11 -0.44 -1.79
N ARG A 60 30.12 0.69 -2.52
CA ARG A 60 31.36 1.39 -2.89
C ARG A 60 32.13 1.88 -1.67
N LYS A 61 31.44 2.42 -0.66
CA LYS A 61 32.05 2.90 0.59
C LYS A 61 32.50 1.77 1.50
N ASN A 62 32.15 0.51 1.23
CA ASN A 62 32.64 -0.66 1.97
C ASN A 62 33.91 -1.28 1.37
N VAL A 63 34.51 -0.67 0.34
CA VAL A 63 35.78 -1.12 -0.25
C VAL A 63 36.97 -0.48 0.46
N GLY A 64 37.48 -1.15 1.50
CA GLY A 64 38.73 -0.80 2.19
C GLY A 64 38.62 -0.89 3.73
N PRO A 65 39.63 -1.43 4.45
CA PRO A 65 39.56 -1.69 5.88
C PRO A 65 39.56 -0.45 6.78
N GLU A 66 40.02 0.71 6.29
CA GLU A 66 40.27 1.89 7.15
C GLU A 66 39.35 3.09 6.88
N ASN A 67 38.60 3.11 5.76
CA ASN A 67 37.73 4.23 5.37
C ASN A 67 36.28 3.78 5.06
N GLY A 68 35.86 2.66 5.65
CA GLY A 68 34.57 2.03 5.42
C GLY A 68 33.37 2.79 6.00
N PHE A 69 32.17 2.49 5.52
CA PHE A 69 30.92 3.00 6.11
C PHE A 69 30.82 2.68 7.61
N PHE A 70 31.29 1.51 8.05
CA PHE A 70 31.31 1.13 9.48
C PHE A 70 32.16 2.09 10.32
N ALA A 71 33.40 2.38 9.87
CA ALA A 71 34.28 3.32 10.56
C ALA A 71 33.69 4.74 10.61
N PHE A 72 32.99 5.16 9.54
CA PHE A 72 32.26 6.43 9.53
C PHE A 72 31.13 6.45 10.57
N VAL A 73 30.31 5.39 10.63
CA VAL A 73 29.26 5.27 11.65
C VAL A 73 29.88 5.35 13.03
N ASP A 74 30.89 4.52 13.32
CA ASP A 74 31.57 4.50 14.63
C ASP A 74 32.14 5.88 14.98
N HIS A 75 32.74 6.59 14.03
CA HIS A 75 33.25 7.94 14.23
C HIS A 75 32.15 8.94 14.62
N VAL A 76 30.99 8.86 13.98
CA VAL A 76 29.84 9.73 14.27
C VAL A 76 29.23 9.39 15.62
N LEU A 77 29.05 8.10 15.93
CA LEU A 77 28.46 7.66 17.21
C LEU A 77 29.36 8.04 18.39
N ASN A 78 30.67 7.93 18.25
CA ASN A 78 31.64 8.30 19.29
C ASN A 78 31.70 9.81 19.59
N ARG A 79 31.11 10.65 18.74
CA ARG A 79 31.06 12.12 18.90
C ARG A 79 29.66 12.64 19.23
N CYS A 80 28.66 11.76 19.21
CA CYS A 80 27.30 12.17 19.54
C CYS A 80 27.20 12.35 21.07
N ASP A 81 26.90 13.57 21.50
CA ASP A 81 26.83 13.98 22.92
C ASP A 81 25.37 14.07 23.41
N SER A 82 24.40 13.70 22.58
CA SER A 82 22.99 13.80 22.94
C SER A 82 22.61 12.78 24.02
N SER A 83 22.07 13.23 25.16
CA SER A 83 21.61 12.30 26.21
C SER A 83 20.39 11.45 25.82
N LYS A 84 19.72 11.80 24.71
CA LYS A 84 18.54 11.11 24.20
C LYS A 84 18.51 11.16 22.67
N ILE A 85 18.39 10.01 22.05
CA ILE A 85 18.07 9.88 20.63
C ILE A 85 16.57 9.60 20.50
N ASP A 86 15.90 10.26 19.57
CA ASP A 86 14.52 9.96 19.21
C ASP A 86 14.49 8.87 18.12
N ARG A 87 15.30 9.04 17.07
CA ARG A 87 15.41 8.07 15.96
C ARG A 87 16.83 7.61 15.74
N PHE A 88 17.02 6.30 15.75
CA PHE A 88 18.27 5.64 15.38
C PHE A 88 18.05 4.69 14.21
N TRP A 89 18.31 5.14 12.99
CA TRP A 89 18.08 4.35 11.78
C TRP A 89 19.37 4.13 11.03
N ILE A 90 19.65 2.87 10.66
CA ILE A 90 20.87 2.53 9.94
C ILE A 90 20.59 1.52 8.84
N GLN A 91 21.02 1.88 7.63
CA GLN A 91 21.12 0.98 6.48
C GLN A 91 22.57 0.54 6.33
N PHE A 92 22.82 -0.76 6.27
CA PHE A 92 24.17 -1.29 6.17
C PHE A 92 24.19 -2.54 5.29
N LYS A 93 25.41 -2.95 4.91
CA LYS A 93 25.67 -4.21 4.23
C LYS A 93 26.79 -4.94 4.98
N LEU A 94 26.43 -5.98 5.71
CA LEU A 94 27.40 -6.92 6.29
C LEU A 94 27.85 -7.93 5.23
N LEU A 95 29.16 -7.98 4.94
CA LEU A 95 29.77 -8.97 4.04
C LEU A 95 29.92 -10.32 4.75
N GLU A 96 30.07 -11.43 4.00
CA GLU A 96 30.09 -12.81 4.54
C GLU A 96 31.14 -13.02 5.65
N ASP A 97 32.32 -12.42 5.53
CA ASP A 97 33.42 -12.58 6.50
C ASP A 97 33.45 -11.50 7.60
N GLN A 98 32.49 -10.56 7.61
CA GLN A 98 32.47 -9.48 8.60
C GLN A 98 31.75 -9.89 9.89
N ASP A 99 32.38 -9.62 11.02
CA ASP A 99 31.80 -9.84 12.34
C ASP A 99 30.67 -8.82 12.65
N ILE A 100 29.71 -9.24 13.48
CA ILE A 100 28.54 -8.47 13.89
C ILE A 100 28.83 -7.50 15.04
N SER A 101 30.04 -7.49 15.62
CA SER A 101 30.38 -6.62 16.77
C SER A 101 30.10 -5.14 16.52
N GLY A 102 30.36 -4.64 15.30
CA GLY A 102 30.02 -3.25 14.95
C GLY A 102 28.51 -2.98 15.09
N ILE A 103 27.67 -3.92 14.66
CA ILE A 103 26.21 -3.82 14.76
C ILE A 103 25.76 -3.87 16.21
N ILE A 104 26.38 -4.73 17.03
CA ILE A 104 26.10 -4.78 18.48
C ILE A 104 26.44 -3.44 19.14
N ASN A 105 27.58 -2.83 18.79
CA ASN A 105 27.97 -1.51 19.32
C ASN A 105 26.98 -0.41 18.90
N TRP A 106 26.48 -0.45 17.67
CA TRP A 106 25.47 0.50 17.20
C TRP A 106 24.14 0.36 17.95
N ILE A 107 23.73 -0.88 18.25
CA ILE A 107 22.55 -1.15 19.06
C ILE A 107 22.78 -0.69 20.50
N GLN A 108 23.95 -0.95 21.08
CA GLN A 108 24.33 -0.49 22.41
C GLN A 108 24.23 1.03 22.50
N PHE A 109 24.78 1.75 21.52
CA PHE A 109 24.64 3.20 21.42
C PHE A 109 23.16 3.63 21.47
N ALA A 110 22.30 3.04 20.66
CA ALA A 110 20.87 3.38 20.64
C ALA A 110 20.19 3.13 22.00
N VAL A 111 20.54 2.04 22.68
CA VAL A 111 20.04 1.68 24.01
C VAL A 111 20.53 2.65 25.08
N ASP A 112 21.82 2.97 25.10
CA ASP A 112 22.43 3.91 26.05
C ASP A 112 21.83 5.31 25.93
N HIS A 113 21.49 5.69 24.70
CA HIS A 113 20.88 6.97 24.37
C HIS A 113 19.34 6.92 24.37
N LYS A 114 18.74 5.85 24.92
CA LYS A 114 17.30 5.73 25.15
C LYS A 114 16.45 5.95 23.88
N ALA A 115 16.94 5.51 22.73
CA ALA A 115 16.22 5.58 21.46
C ALA A 115 14.87 4.87 21.56
N ASP A 116 13.78 5.49 21.12
CA ASP A 116 12.45 4.84 21.12
C ASP A 116 11.96 4.44 19.71
N ASP A 117 12.62 4.91 18.65
CA ASP A 117 12.39 4.51 17.26
C ASP A 117 13.70 4.01 16.62
N ILE A 118 13.82 2.69 16.48
CA ILE A 118 15.03 2.01 15.99
C ILE A 118 14.74 1.31 14.65
N ALA A 119 15.60 1.53 13.66
CA ALA A 119 15.55 0.81 12.40
C ALA A 119 16.92 0.22 12.03
N LEU A 120 16.98 -1.10 11.89
CA LEU A 120 18.17 -1.83 11.44
C LEU A 120 17.86 -2.47 10.09
N MET A 121 18.52 -1.99 9.04
CA MET A 121 18.22 -2.40 7.67
C MET A 121 19.45 -2.96 6.97
N GLN A 122 19.64 -4.27 7.10
CA GLN A 122 20.65 -5.00 6.34
C GLN A 122 20.24 -5.07 4.85
N GLN A 123 21.21 -5.05 3.95
CA GLN A 123 20.98 -5.08 2.49
C GLN A 123 21.46 -6.37 1.81
N ALA A 124 22.16 -7.26 2.51
CA ALA A 124 22.59 -8.56 1.97
C ALA A 124 21.65 -9.70 2.41
N ALA A 125 21.09 -10.42 1.44
CA ALA A 125 20.08 -11.47 1.66
C ALA A 125 20.63 -12.81 2.18
N TRP A 126 21.95 -12.99 2.17
CA TRP A 126 22.61 -14.28 2.45
C TRP A 126 23.07 -14.40 3.91
N ASN A 127 23.18 -13.27 4.63
CA ASN A 127 23.65 -13.20 6.01
C ASN A 127 22.52 -12.83 6.95
N ASP A 128 21.74 -13.83 7.37
CA ASP A 128 20.67 -13.62 8.33
C ASP A 128 21.27 -13.39 9.73
N ILE A 129 21.25 -12.14 10.21
CA ILE A 129 21.80 -11.76 11.52
C ILE A 129 20.78 -12.09 12.61
N THR A 130 21.17 -12.88 13.61
CA THR A 130 20.33 -13.09 14.80
C THR A 130 20.26 -11.78 15.60
N LEU A 131 19.03 -11.37 15.92
CA LEU A 131 18.77 -10.15 16.67
C LEU A 131 19.45 -10.21 18.05
N PRO A 132 20.34 -9.25 18.39
CA PRO A 132 21.04 -9.28 19.68
C PRO A 132 20.11 -9.13 20.88
N GLU A 133 20.41 -9.86 21.96
CA GLU A 133 19.56 -9.94 23.18
C GLU A 133 19.33 -8.58 23.85
N ILE A 134 20.32 -7.70 23.77
CA ILE A 134 20.23 -6.34 24.30
C ILE A 134 19.03 -5.57 23.72
N LEU A 135 18.72 -5.76 22.44
CA LEU A 135 17.57 -5.12 21.80
C LEU A 135 16.27 -5.86 22.13
N VAL A 136 16.32 -7.19 22.24
CA VAL A 136 15.15 -8.05 22.56
C VAL A 136 14.52 -7.71 23.90
N SER A 137 15.34 -7.30 24.87
CA SER A 137 14.91 -6.94 26.24
C SER A 137 14.81 -5.42 26.48
N TYR A 138 14.91 -4.60 25.44
CA TYR A 138 14.96 -3.15 25.56
C TYR A 138 13.56 -2.52 25.73
N LEU A 139 13.28 -2.06 26.94
CA LEU A 139 11.94 -1.64 27.38
C LEU A 139 11.38 -0.34 26.76
N PRO A 140 12.17 0.74 26.55
CA PRO A 140 11.66 2.03 26.06
C PRO A 140 11.20 2.02 24.59
N LEU A 141 11.43 0.92 23.86
CA LEU A 141 11.19 0.83 22.43
C LEU A 141 9.71 1.03 22.08
N LYS A 142 9.42 2.01 21.21
CA LYS A 142 8.08 2.30 20.68
C LYS A 142 7.93 1.88 19.22
N LYS A 143 8.97 2.01 18.41
CA LYS A 143 8.97 1.61 17.01
C LYS A 143 10.21 0.82 16.68
N LEU A 144 10.02 -0.31 15.99
CA LEU A 144 11.09 -1.18 15.57
C LEU A 144 10.91 -1.55 14.11
N LYS A 145 11.95 -1.31 13.30
CA LYS A 145 12.02 -1.77 11.91
C LYS A 145 13.24 -2.65 11.70
N LEU A 146 13.03 -3.88 11.25
CA LEU A 146 14.09 -4.84 10.97
C LEU A 146 14.00 -5.30 9.51
N LYS A 147 15.13 -5.34 8.81
CA LYS A 147 15.25 -5.96 7.47
C LYS A 147 16.39 -6.98 7.47
N PHE A 148 16.13 -8.21 7.02
CA PHE A 148 17.09 -9.33 7.00
C PHE A 148 17.68 -9.70 8.38
N PHE A 149 16.84 -9.73 9.41
CA PHE A 149 17.19 -10.26 10.74
C PHE A 149 16.46 -11.57 11.01
N LYS A 150 16.99 -12.38 11.94
CA LYS A 150 16.33 -13.55 12.51
C LYS A 150 16.04 -13.34 13.99
N LEU A 151 14.88 -13.81 14.43
CA LEU A 151 14.61 -13.99 15.84
C LEU A 151 15.31 -15.28 16.31
N GLY A 152 15.97 -15.23 17.46
CA GLY A 152 16.58 -16.42 18.06
C GLY A 152 15.49 -17.39 18.53
N LYS A 153 15.70 -18.69 18.32
CA LYS A 153 14.70 -19.74 18.59
C LYS A 153 14.16 -19.74 20.02
N THR A 154 15.00 -19.37 20.99
CA THR A 154 14.70 -19.39 22.43
C THR A 154 14.58 -18.00 23.04
N GLN A 155 14.63 -16.94 22.22
CA GLN A 155 14.58 -15.56 22.74
C GLN A 155 13.19 -15.23 23.28
N VAL A 156 13.17 -14.63 24.47
CA VAL A 156 11.93 -14.13 25.09
C VAL A 156 11.81 -12.65 24.75
N ILE A 157 11.02 -12.36 23.72
CA ILE A 157 10.80 -11.00 23.26
C ILE A 157 10.02 -10.22 24.30
N ASN A 158 10.52 -9.05 24.69
CA ASN A 158 9.89 -8.19 25.69
C ASN A 158 9.97 -6.71 25.30
N TRP A 159 9.01 -6.28 24.49
CA TRP A 159 8.84 -4.89 24.07
C TRP A 159 7.49 -4.33 24.53
N PRO A 160 7.33 -4.04 25.83
CA PRO A 160 6.04 -3.71 26.43
C PRO A 160 5.42 -2.41 25.91
N CYS A 161 6.25 -1.49 25.41
CA CYS A 161 5.84 -0.17 24.92
C CYS A 161 5.78 -0.06 23.39
N LEU A 162 6.07 -1.16 22.67
CA LEU A 162 6.14 -1.15 21.20
C LEU A 162 4.74 -0.96 20.60
N THR A 163 4.56 0.12 19.85
CA THR A 163 3.30 0.45 19.16
C THR A 163 3.36 0.15 17.66
N ARG A 164 4.55 0.14 17.06
CA ARG A 164 4.76 -0.22 15.65
C ARG A 164 5.92 -1.18 15.45
N LEU A 165 5.65 -2.26 14.74
CA LEU A 165 6.65 -3.24 14.33
C LEU A 165 6.62 -3.41 12.81
N THR A 166 7.77 -3.23 12.17
CA THR A 166 7.95 -3.48 10.73
C THR A 166 9.04 -4.52 10.54
N LEU A 167 8.68 -5.67 9.95
CA LEU A 167 9.59 -6.75 9.61
C LEU A 167 9.65 -6.92 8.10
N ARG A 168 10.84 -6.81 7.52
CA ARG A 168 11.08 -6.94 6.09
C ARG A 168 12.05 -8.09 5.81
N THR A 169 11.61 -9.07 5.04
CA THR A 169 12.40 -10.26 4.72
C THR A 169 12.92 -10.97 5.97
N VAL A 170 12.08 -11.05 7.00
CA VAL A 170 12.36 -11.77 8.25
C VAL A 170 11.64 -13.11 8.16
N LYS A 171 12.39 -14.21 8.19
CA LYS A 171 11.81 -15.56 8.12
C LYS A 171 11.14 -15.88 9.48
N LEU A 172 9.82 -16.07 9.46
CA LEU A 172 9.01 -16.34 10.65
C LEU A 172 8.19 -17.62 10.44
N ASN A 173 8.19 -18.52 11.42
CA ASN A 173 7.22 -19.61 11.51
C ASN A 173 6.05 -19.26 12.46
N ASP A 174 5.03 -20.13 12.52
CA ASP A 174 3.82 -19.91 13.34
C ASP A 174 4.15 -19.66 14.83
N GLU A 175 5.10 -20.40 15.42
CA GLU A 175 5.49 -20.27 16.83
C GLU A 175 6.23 -18.96 17.10
N GLU A 176 7.09 -18.53 16.17
CA GLU A 176 7.82 -17.26 16.24
C GLU A 176 6.88 -16.07 16.17
N VAL A 177 5.86 -16.11 15.31
CA VAL A 177 4.81 -15.09 15.25
C VAL A 177 4.05 -15.01 16.57
N GLU A 178 3.65 -16.14 17.15
CA GLU A 178 2.91 -16.13 18.43
C GLU A 178 3.78 -15.56 19.57
N ARG A 179 5.05 -15.97 19.64
CA ARG A 179 6.01 -15.46 20.65
C ARG A 179 6.27 -13.96 20.48
N LEU A 180 6.44 -13.50 19.24
CA LEU A 180 6.65 -12.10 18.89
C LEU A 180 5.45 -11.26 19.33
N LEU A 181 4.23 -11.67 18.99
CA LEU A 181 3.01 -10.95 19.35
C LEU A 181 2.78 -10.94 20.87
N ALA A 182 3.11 -12.02 21.57
CA ALA A 182 3.04 -12.09 23.03
C ALA A 182 4.00 -11.10 23.71
N GLY A 183 5.18 -10.87 23.13
CA GLY A 183 6.17 -9.91 23.61
C GLY A 183 5.85 -8.44 23.35
N CYS A 184 4.81 -8.15 22.55
CA CYS A 184 4.45 -6.80 22.11
C CYS A 184 3.01 -6.42 22.53
N PRO A 185 2.67 -6.36 23.83
CA PRO A 185 1.29 -6.19 24.29
C PRO A 185 0.66 -4.84 23.90
N ALA A 186 1.48 -3.79 23.68
CA ALA A 186 1.01 -2.46 23.28
C ALA A 186 0.94 -2.25 21.76
N LEU A 187 1.18 -3.29 20.94
CA LEU A 187 1.30 -3.16 19.49
C LEU A 187 -0.01 -2.69 18.85
N GLU A 188 0.07 -1.61 18.07
CA GLU A 188 -1.05 -1.00 17.34
C GLU A 188 -0.97 -1.25 15.84
N THR A 189 0.26 -1.26 15.29
CA THR A 189 0.54 -1.52 13.87
C THR A 189 1.59 -2.60 13.68
N LEU A 190 1.25 -3.59 12.86
CA LEU A 190 2.18 -4.63 12.39
C LEU A 190 2.32 -4.54 10.87
N GLU A 191 3.55 -4.43 10.38
CA GLU A 191 3.91 -4.48 8.96
C GLU A 191 4.83 -5.68 8.73
N LEU A 192 4.41 -6.59 7.85
CA LEU A 192 5.19 -7.74 7.41
C LEU A 192 5.37 -7.64 5.90
N SER A 193 6.62 -7.55 5.45
CA SER A 193 6.97 -7.48 4.03
C SER A 193 7.93 -8.61 3.72
N HIS A 194 7.64 -9.44 2.71
CA HIS A 194 8.42 -10.63 2.34
C HIS A 194 8.77 -11.55 3.52
N SER A 195 7.92 -11.61 4.54
CA SER A 195 8.17 -12.32 5.82
C SER A 195 7.28 -13.55 6.00
N GLY A 196 6.69 -14.06 4.92
CA GLY A 196 5.71 -15.15 4.94
C GLY A 196 6.32 -16.56 4.89
N TYR A 197 6.51 -17.19 6.06
CA TYR A 197 6.87 -18.62 6.16
C TYR A 197 6.00 -19.33 7.22
N PHE A 198 4.81 -18.79 7.44
CA PHE A 198 3.86 -19.22 8.46
C PHE A 198 2.47 -19.36 7.84
N ARG A 199 1.67 -20.28 8.38
CA ARG A 199 0.34 -20.62 7.86
C ARG A 199 -0.75 -19.81 8.53
N GLN A 200 -0.53 -19.37 9.77
CA GLN A 200 -1.58 -18.73 10.57
C GLN A 200 -1.10 -17.47 11.26
N LEU A 201 -1.76 -16.36 10.97
CA LEU A 201 -1.61 -15.10 11.68
C LEU A 201 -2.77 -14.92 12.65
N LYS A 202 -2.57 -15.32 13.92
CA LYS A 202 -3.57 -15.19 14.99
C LYS A 202 -3.28 -13.98 15.87
N ILE A 203 -3.93 -12.86 15.58
CA ILE A 203 -3.81 -11.63 16.34
C ILE A 203 -4.95 -11.56 17.37
N LYS A 204 -4.64 -11.93 18.61
CA LYS A 204 -5.59 -11.88 19.74
C LYS A 204 -5.69 -10.49 20.39
N SER A 205 -4.67 -9.64 20.21
CA SER A 205 -4.61 -8.33 20.86
C SER A 205 -5.71 -7.39 20.33
N ALA A 206 -6.49 -6.82 21.24
CA ALA A 206 -7.49 -5.81 20.90
C ALA A 206 -6.86 -4.44 20.56
N ARG A 207 -5.58 -4.22 20.88
CA ARG A 207 -4.85 -2.98 20.59
C ARG A 207 -4.36 -2.90 19.15
N LEU A 208 -4.05 -4.03 18.53
CA LEU A 208 -3.56 -4.05 17.15
C LEU A 208 -4.71 -3.68 16.21
N LYS A 209 -4.63 -2.50 15.61
CA LYS A 209 -5.65 -1.94 14.72
C LYS A 209 -5.27 -1.99 13.26
N THR A 210 -3.98 -2.00 12.94
CA THR A 210 -3.49 -1.93 11.57
C THR A 210 -2.54 -3.08 11.27
N LEU A 211 -2.83 -3.79 10.18
CA LEU A 211 -2.01 -4.86 9.64
C LEU A 211 -1.67 -4.54 8.19
N ILE A 212 -0.38 -4.52 7.88
CA ILE A 212 0.13 -4.30 6.52
C ILE A 212 0.90 -5.56 6.14
N LEU A 213 0.52 -6.18 5.02
CA LEU A 213 1.16 -7.35 4.45
C LEU A 213 1.66 -7.02 3.05
N GLU A 214 2.91 -7.32 2.74
CA GLU A 214 3.48 -7.12 1.41
C GLU A 214 4.20 -8.40 0.98
N SER A 215 3.76 -9.02 -0.11
CA SER A 215 4.36 -10.24 -0.67
C SER A 215 4.56 -11.35 0.39
N CYS A 216 3.53 -11.55 1.22
CA CYS A 216 3.52 -12.57 2.28
C CYS A 216 2.79 -13.82 1.78
N ILE A 217 3.56 -14.82 1.34
CA ILE A 217 3.06 -16.12 0.90
C ILE A 217 3.25 -17.17 1.99
N SER A 218 2.45 -18.23 2.03
CA SER A 218 2.71 -19.37 2.91
C SER A 218 3.65 -20.34 2.18
N MET A 219 4.87 -20.53 2.69
CA MET A 219 5.76 -21.58 2.21
C MET A 219 5.76 -22.76 3.18
N ASP A 220 5.21 -23.89 2.74
CA ASP A 220 5.37 -25.15 3.46
C ASP A 220 6.74 -25.77 3.21
N LEU A 221 7.29 -26.45 4.23
CA LEU A 221 8.53 -27.23 4.14
C LEU A 221 8.50 -28.32 3.04
N GLU A 222 7.31 -28.63 2.50
CA GLU A 222 7.08 -29.60 1.43
C GLU A 222 6.88 -28.96 0.04
N TYR A 223 7.18 -27.66 -0.14
CA TYR A 223 6.96 -26.94 -1.41
C TYR A 223 5.50 -26.99 -1.89
N ASN A 224 4.54 -27.08 -0.97
CA ASN A 224 3.14 -27.02 -1.33
C ASN A 224 2.75 -25.57 -1.65
N TYR A 225 2.84 -25.21 -2.93
CA TYR A 225 2.47 -23.91 -3.46
C TYR A 225 0.99 -23.57 -3.26
N ASN A 226 0.13 -24.49 -2.78
CA ASN A 226 -1.29 -24.24 -2.52
C ASN A 226 -1.62 -23.88 -1.06
N ALA A 227 -0.62 -23.74 -0.19
CA ALA A 227 -0.83 -23.32 1.19
C ALA A 227 -1.29 -21.84 1.24
N LEU A 228 -2.31 -21.55 2.05
CA LEU A 228 -2.84 -20.20 2.24
C LEU A 228 -2.49 -19.69 3.63
N LEU A 229 -2.17 -18.40 3.72
CA LEU A 229 -2.03 -17.69 4.99
C LEU A 229 -3.41 -17.38 5.58
N ASP A 230 -3.78 -18.03 6.68
CA ASP A 230 -5.00 -17.74 7.43
C ASP A 230 -4.82 -16.53 8.35
N ILE A 231 -5.61 -15.48 8.16
CA ILE A 231 -5.61 -14.27 9.00
C ILE A 231 -6.82 -14.32 9.96
N ARG A 232 -6.54 -14.33 11.26
CA ARG A 232 -7.53 -14.25 12.35
C ARG A 232 -7.16 -13.07 13.26
N ALA A 233 -7.85 -11.96 13.07
CA ALA A 233 -7.65 -10.70 13.79
C ALA A 233 -9.02 -10.02 14.03
N PRO A 234 -9.84 -10.50 14.98
CA PRO A 234 -11.22 -10.05 15.16
C PRO A 234 -11.36 -8.57 15.51
N HIS A 235 -10.31 -7.92 16.04
CA HIS A 235 -10.33 -6.52 16.46
C HIS A 235 -9.60 -5.56 15.50
N LEU A 236 -9.13 -6.09 14.37
CA LEU A 236 -8.42 -5.34 13.34
C LEU A 236 -9.36 -4.33 12.68
N GLN A 237 -8.88 -3.10 12.42
CA GLN A 237 -9.67 -2.04 11.79
C GLN A 237 -9.18 -1.71 10.39
N ASN A 238 -7.88 -1.79 10.16
CA ASN A 238 -7.24 -1.47 8.88
C ASN A 238 -6.41 -2.65 8.41
N LEU A 239 -6.64 -3.08 7.17
CA LEU A 239 -5.86 -4.13 6.51
C LEU A 239 -5.34 -3.61 5.18
N GLU A 240 -4.03 -3.68 4.98
CA GLU A 240 -3.41 -3.39 3.68
C GLU A 240 -2.66 -4.63 3.21
N VAL A 241 -2.89 -5.04 1.96
CA VAL A 241 -2.24 -6.19 1.34
C VAL A 241 -1.67 -5.78 0.00
N TYR A 242 -0.37 -5.98 -0.17
CA TYR A 242 0.42 -5.57 -1.34
C TYR A 242 1.16 -6.75 -1.96
N GLY A 243 1.45 -6.70 -3.26
CA GLY A 243 2.29 -7.67 -3.96
C GLY A 243 1.61 -9.05 -4.07
N GLU A 244 2.38 -10.14 -4.05
CA GLU A 244 1.79 -11.48 -4.13
C GLU A 244 1.17 -11.90 -2.78
N ALA A 245 -0.11 -12.29 -2.79
CA ALA A 245 -0.85 -12.57 -1.56
C ALA A 245 -1.81 -13.77 -1.67
N ASP A 246 -1.32 -14.94 -1.28
CA ASP A 246 -2.14 -16.14 -1.10
C ASP A 246 -2.63 -16.24 0.36
N CYS A 247 -3.61 -15.40 0.72
CA CYS A 247 -4.16 -15.34 2.08
C CYS A 247 -5.68 -15.49 2.13
N ARG A 248 -6.18 -15.95 3.29
CA ARG A 248 -7.59 -16.10 3.61
C ARG A 248 -7.93 -15.29 4.84
N LEU A 249 -8.91 -14.40 4.70
CA LEU A 249 -9.48 -13.62 5.78
C LEU A 249 -10.51 -14.49 6.53
N VAL A 250 -10.08 -15.13 7.62
CA VAL A 250 -10.91 -16.10 8.36
C VAL A 250 -11.79 -15.40 9.39
N ASP A 251 -11.21 -14.51 10.19
CA ASP A 251 -11.95 -13.69 11.16
C ASP A 251 -11.31 -12.30 11.24
N VAL A 252 -11.93 -11.35 10.55
CA VAL A 252 -11.58 -9.91 10.54
C VAL A 252 -12.85 -9.09 10.73
N SER A 253 -13.69 -9.52 11.68
CA SER A 253 -15.05 -9.03 11.86
C SER A 253 -15.17 -7.52 12.19
N SER A 254 -14.13 -6.91 12.78
CA SER A 254 -14.09 -5.46 13.07
C SER A 254 -13.49 -4.60 11.95
N LEU A 255 -13.18 -5.18 10.78
CA LEU A 255 -12.49 -4.49 9.69
C LEU A 255 -13.33 -3.29 9.20
N VAL A 256 -12.70 -2.13 9.10
CA VAL A 256 -13.32 -0.87 8.66
C VAL A 256 -12.77 -0.45 7.31
N ASP A 257 -11.45 -0.45 7.14
CA ASP A 257 -10.76 -0.08 5.91
C ASP A 257 -9.90 -1.24 5.41
N ALA A 258 -10.03 -1.58 4.13
CA ALA A 258 -9.20 -2.58 3.50
C ALA A 258 -8.66 -2.10 2.15
N THR A 259 -7.34 -2.14 1.99
CA THR A 259 -6.65 -1.86 0.73
C THR A 259 -5.99 -3.11 0.20
N PHE A 260 -6.31 -3.45 -1.04
CA PHE A 260 -5.82 -4.63 -1.73
C PHE A 260 -5.16 -4.22 -3.05
N ASP A 261 -3.83 -4.21 -3.01
CA ASP A 261 -2.95 -4.00 -4.15
C ASP A 261 -2.09 -5.25 -4.36
N CYS A 262 -2.78 -6.38 -4.55
CA CYS A 262 -2.14 -7.68 -4.57
C CYS A 262 -2.66 -8.59 -5.68
N GLU A 263 -1.78 -9.52 -6.05
CA GLU A 263 -2.05 -10.61 -6.97
C GLU A 263 -2.32 -11.88 -6.18
N MET A 264 -3.34 -12.64 -6.57
CA MET A 264 -3.70 -13.89 -5.88
C MET A 264 -4.31 -14.89 -6.84
N LYS A 265 -4.39 -16.15 -6.42
CA LYS A 265 -5.03 -17.18 -7.26
C LYS A 265 -6.53 -16.93 -7.44
N LEU A 266 -7.01 -17.05 -8.68
CA LEU A 266 -8.41 -16.74 -9.05
C LEU A 266 -9.45 -17.54 -8.25
N ASP A 267 -9.16 -18.78 -7.90
CA ASP A 267 -10.06 -19.64 -7.12
C ASP A 267 -10.18 -19.20 -5.64
N LYS A 268 -9.27 -18.35 -5.15
CA LYS A 268 -9.24 -17.86 -3.75
C LYS A 268 -9.97 -16.54 -3.55
N ILE A 269 -10.15 -15.74 -4.59
CA ILE A 269 -10.76 -14.41 -4.52
C ILE A 269 -12.13 -14.42 -3.84
N ASN A 270 -12.98 -15.41 -4.14
CA ASN A 270 -14.32 -15.47 -3.56
C ASN A 270 -14.28 -15.60 -2.02
N GLY A 271 -13.36 -16.40 -1.49
CA GLY A 271 -13.18 -16.54 -0.04
C GLY A 271 -12.62 -15.24 0.56
N PHE A 272 -11.68 -14.63 -0.13
CA PHE A 272 -11.04 -13.38 0.27
C PHE A 272 -12.04 -12.21 0.36
N LEU A 273 -12.79 -11.95 -0.72
CA LEU A 273 -13.81 -10.89 -0.77
C LEU A 273 -14.92 -11.11 0.25
N ARG A 274 -15.31 -12.37 0.52
CA ARG A 274 -16.29 -12.68 1.57
C ARG A 274 -15.75 -12.32 2.96
N GLY A 275 -14.48 -12.59 3.25
CA GLY A 275 -13.88 -12.22 4.52
C GLY A 275 -13.74 -10.71 4.70
N ALA A 276 -13.52 -9.97 3.61
CA ALA A 276 -13.47 -8.50 3.60
C ALA A 276 -14.86 -7.82 3.60
N SER A 277 -15.96 -8.57 3.57
CA SER A 277 -17.31 -8.01 3.36
C SER A 277 -17.79 -7.05 4.45
N HIS A 278 -17.21 -7.10 5.64
CA HIS A 278 -17.53 -6.22 6.76
C HIS A 278 -16.92 -4.81 6.63
N ALA A 279 -15.92 -4.63 5.77
CA ALA A 279 -15.25 -3.35 5.58
C ALA A 279 -16.20 -2.28 5.06
N GLN A 280 -16.09 -1.06 5.61
CA GLN A 280 -16.83 0.11 5.17
C GLN A 280 -16.15 0.79 3.98
N ARG A 281 -14.83 0.66 3.89
CA ARG A 281 -14.02 1.16 2.78
C ARG A 281 -13.23 0.02 2.16
N LEU A 282 -13.36 -0.13 0.85
CA LEU A 282 -12.60 -1.10 0.06
C LEU A 282 -11.81 -0.36 -1.01
N SER A 283 -10.50 -0.58 -1.07
CA SER A 283 -9.63 -0.07 -2.13
C SER A 283 -9.02 -1.24 -2.90
N PHE A 284 -9.16 -1.24 -4.23
CA PHE A 284 -8.58 -2.24 -5.12
C PHE A 284 -7.71 -1.60 -6.19
N THR A 285 -6.68 -2.30 -6.65
CA THR A 285 -5.83 -1.85 -7.76
C THR A 285 -6.09 -2.61 -9.08
N SER A 286 -5.29 -2.33 -10.11
CA SER A 286 -5.48 -2.80 -11.49
C SER A 286 -5.76 -4.29 -11.59
N TRP A 287 -5.03 -5.13 -10.86
CA TRP A 287 -5.18 -6.59 -10.95
C TRP A 287 -6.60 -7.05 -10.57
N PHE A 288 -7.14 -6.54 -9.46
CA PHE A 288 -8.52 -6.84 -9.05
C PHE A 288 -9.55 -6.30 -10.04
N MET A 289 -9.30 -5.13 -10.64
CA MET A 289 -10.19 -4.58 -11.68
C MET A 289 -10.28 -5.53 -12.88
N GLU A 290 -9.16 -6.10 -13.33
CA GLU A 290 -9.13 -7.13 -14.38
C GLU A 290 -9.85 -8.41 -13.94
N ALA A 291 -9.55 -8.86 -12.73
CA ALA A 291 -10.09 -10.09 -12.17
C ALA A 291 -11.63 -10.02 -12.04
N PHE A 292 -12.21 -8.85 -11.74
CA PHE A 292 -13.67 -8.67 -11.65
C PHE A 292 -14.46 -9.15 -12.88
N SER A 293 -13.87 -9.12 -14.07
CA SER A 293 -14.56 -9.63 -15.27
C SER A 293 -14.66 -11.14 -15.35
N LEU A 294 -13.88 -11.87 -14.56
CA LEU A 294 -13.89 -13.31 -14.50
C LEU A 294 -14.86 -13.86 -13.46
N PHE A 295 -15.45 -13.00 -12.63
CA PHE A 295 -16.23 -13.44 -11.49
C PHE A 295 -17.73 -13.46 -11.72
N ASP A 296 -18.33 -14.57 -11.26
CA ASP A 296 -19.75 -14.66 -11.01
C ASP A 296 -20.06 -14.14 -9.59
N PHE A 297 -20.33 -12.84 -9.51
CA PHE A 297 -20.74 -12.18 -8.27
C PHE A 297 -22.06 -12.71 -7.70
N LYS A 298 -22.82 -13.55 -8.41
CA LYS A 298 -24.00 -14.23 -7.81
C LYS A 298 -23.60 -15.15 -6.65
N LYS A 299 -22.39 -15.73 -6.70
CA LYS A 299 -21.85 -16.58 -5.63
C LYS A 299 -21.38 -15.78 -4.43
N VAL A 300 -21.00 -14.51 -4.61
CA VAL A 300 -20.65 -13.62 -3.50
C VAL A 300 -21.95 -12.95 -3.08
N ALA A 301 -22.64 -13.47 -2.08
CA ALA A 301 -23.97 -12.98 -1.67
C ALA A 301 -23.96 -11.44 -1.51
N ALA A 302 -24.47 -10.71 -2.51
CA ALA A 302 -24.40 -9.26 -2.62
C ALA A 302 -24.98 -8.52 -1.40
N SER A 303 -25.87 -9.19 -0.65
CA SER A 303 -26.49 -8.67 0.57
C SER A 303 -25.59 -8.64 1.81
N LYS A 304 -24.30 -8.99 1.71
CA LYS A 304 -23.38 -9.06 2.86
C LYS A 304 -22.31 -7.98 2.91
N PHE A 305 -22.15 -7.15 1.87
CA PHE A 305 -21.15 -6.09 1.90
C PHE A 305 -21.66 -4.87 2.68
N ASN A 306 -20.87 -4.44 3.66
CA ASN A 306 -21.06 -3.20 4.42
C ASN A 306 -20.36 -1.99 3.80
N CYS A 307 -19.78 -2.16 2.61
CA CYS A 307 -18.99 -1.16 1.93
C CYS A 307 -19.83 0.07 1.56
N LYS A 308 -19.37 1.23 2.03
CA LYS A 308 -19.91 2.57 1.74
C LYS A 308 -19.00 3.38 0.83
N GLU A 309 -17.70 3.10 0.84
CA GLU A 309 -16.72 3.77 -0.01
C GLU A 309 -15.91 2.73 -0.80
N LEU A 310 -15.99 2.79 -2.13
CA LEU A 310 -15.20 1.96 -3.02
C LEU A 310 -14.16 2.84 -3.73
N VAL A 311 -12.89 2.47 -3.60
CA VAL A 311 -11.77 3.09 -4.32
C VAL A 311 -11.21 2.10 -5.33
N LEU A 312 -11.18 2.48 -6.60
CA LEU A 312 -10.57 1.66 -7.67
C LEU A 312 -9.39 2.42 -8.26
N ARG A 313 -8.22 1.78 -8.35
CA ARG A 313 -6.99 2.40 -8.86
C ARG A 313 -6.44 1.57 -10.03
N GLY A 314 -6.57 2.04 -11.26
CA GLY A 314 -6.07 1.28 -12.40
C GLY A 314 -6.64 1.72 -13.74
N GLY A 315 -6.41 0.90 -14.76
CA GLY A 315 -6.96 1.12 -16.09
C GLY A 315 -8.38 0.59 -16.22
N LEU A 316 -9.29 1.39 -16.76
CA LEU A 316 -10.51 0.86 -17.38
C LEU A 316 -10.14 0.25 -18.72
N LYS A 317 -10.71 -0.88 -19.11
CA LYS A 317 -10.48 -1.53 -20.41
C LYS A 317 -11.79 -2.19 -20.85
N SER A 318 -11.93 -2.42 -22.16
CA SER A 318 -13.14 -3.04 -22.74
C SER A 318 -13.50 -4.39 -22.12
N TYR A 319 -12.48 -5.17 -21.70
CA TYR A 319 -12.67 -6.48 -21.09
C TYR A 319 -13.00 -6.41 -19.59
N ASN A 320 -12.62 -5.35 -18.85
CA ASN A 320 -12.77 -5.28 -17.38
C ASN A 320 -14.00 -4.47 -16.91
N ILE A 321 -14.49 -3.57 -17.75
CA ILE A 321 -15.56 -2.62 -17.40
C ILE A 321 -16.85 -3.30 -16.94
N SER A 322 -17.23 -4.42 -17.57
CA SER A 322 -18.47 -5.12 -17.20
C SER A 322 -18.36 -5.84 -15.86
N GLY A 323 -17.18 -6.37 -15.52
CA GLY A 323 -16.87 -6.91 -14.20
C GLY A 323 -16.98 -5.84 -13.12
N ILE A 324 -16.35 -4.68 -13.35
CA ILE A 324 -16.42 -3.53 -12.43
C ILE A 324 -17.87 -3.10 -12.20
N ALA A 325 -18.66 -2.95 -13.26
CA ALA A 325 -20.06 -2.56 -13.15
C ALA A 325 -20.89 -3.56 -12.32
N ARG A 326 -20.66 -4.87 -12.51
CA ARG A 326 -21.32 -5.91 -11.69
C ARG A 326 -20.88 -5.88 -10.24
N PHE A 327 -19.60 -5.63 -9.96
CA PHE A 327 -19.12 -5.50 -8.60
C PHE A 327 -19.75 -4.29 -7.90
N ILE A 328 -19.85 -3.15 -8.57
CA ILE A 328 -20.54 -1.96 -8.06
C ILE A 328 -22.00 -2.27 -7.70
N LEU A 329 -22.73 -3.02 -8.54
CA LEU A 329 -24.11 -3.45 -8.23
C LEU A 329 -24.20 -4.44 -7.06
N ALA A 330 -23.11 -5.16 -6.76
CA ALA A 330 -23.05 -6.07 -5.64
C ALA A 330 -22.84 -5.37 -4.29
N LEU A 331 -22.66 -4.04 -4.26
CA LEU A 331 -22.45 -3.22 -3.06
C LEU A 331 -23.70 -2.38 -2.74
N PRO A 332 -24.67 -2.91 -1.98
CA PRO A 332 -25.98 -2.26 -1.78
C PRO A 332 -25.92 -0.99 -0.92
N LEU A 333 -24.86 -0.84 -0.11
CA LEU A 333 -24.65 0.31 0.79
C LEU A 333 -23.67 1.35 0.24
N LEU A 334 -23.19 1.18 -1.00
CA LEU A 334 -22.18 2.06 -1.59
C LEU A 334 -22.71 3.49 -1.70
N GLU A 335 -22.03 4.43 -1.03
CA GLU A 335 -22.35 5.86 -1.01
C GLU A 335 -21.39 6.65 -1.91
N THR A 336 -20.11 6.29 -1.91
CA THR A 336 -19.04 6.99 -2.65
C THR A 336 -18.23 6.03 -3.51
N LEU A 337 -18.01 6.38 -4.78
CA LEU A 337 -17.13 5.67 -5.70
C LEU A 337 -16.00 6.60 -6.15
N ASP A 338 -14.76 6.29 -5.79
CA ASP A 338 -13.57 6.99 -6.27
C ASP A 338 -12.80 6.12 -7.27
N MET A 339 -12.55 6.63 -8.47
CA MET A 339 -11.81 5.93 -9.51
C MET A 339 -10.58 6.71 -9.93
N TYR A 340 -9.39 6.19 -9.60
CA TYR A 340 -8.10 6.74 -10.00
C TYR A 340 -7.61 6.05 -11.26
N LEU A 341 -7.86 6.69 -12.40
CA LEU A 341 -7.55 6.15 -13.72
C LEU A 341 -6.05 6.33 -14.02
N ARG A 342 -5.33 5.23 -14.27
CA ARG A 342 -3.94 5.26 -14.75
C ARG A 342 -3.87 4.68 -16.16
N SER A 343 -3.04 5.24 -17.04
CA SER A 343 -2.63 4.52 -18.25
C SER A 343 -1.54 3.50 -17.89
N SER A 344 -1.73 2.26 -18.33
CA SER A 344 -0.60 1.33 -18.52
C SER A 344 -0.22 1.40 -19.99
N PRO A 345 0.96 1.92 -20.35
CA PRO A 345 1.43 2.00 -21.75
C PRO A 345 1.80 0.63 -22.33
N LEU A 346 1.75 -0.44 -21.54
CA LEU A 346 2.16 -1.79 -21.94
C LEU A 346 1.01 -2.76 -21.62
N LEU A 347 0.55 -3.47 -22.66
CA LEU A 347 -0.39 -4.59 -22.68
C LEU A 347 -1.88 -4.21 -22.86
N ASP A 348 -2.41 -4.44 -24.07
CA ASP A 348 -3.86 -4.55 -24.34
C ASP A 348 -4.42 -5.92 -23.94
N THR A 349 -3.54 -6.88 -23.62
CA THR A 349 -3.88 -8.19 -23.09
C THR A 349 -3.80 -8.17 -21.57
N PRO A 350 -4.83 -8.65 -20.85
CA PRO A 350 -4.84 -8.68 -19.39
C PRO A 350 -3.68 -9.52 -18.89
N GLN A 351 -2.94 -9.05 -17.88
CA GLN A 351 -1.79 -9.79 -17.35
C GLN A 351 -2.20 -11.15 -16.78
N ILE A 352 -3.44 -11.23 -16.30
CA ILE A 352 -4.09 -12.45 -15.82
C ILE A 352 -4.36 -13.46 -16.97
N PHE A 353 -4.48 -13.00 -18.22
CA PHE A 353 -4.74 -13.86 -19.40
C PHE A 353 -3.49 -14.17 -20.22
N THR A 354 -2.43 -13.40 -20.07
CA THR A 354 -1.11 -13.74 -20.60
C THR A 354 -0.43 -14.65 -19.60
N GLY A 355 -0.74 -15.95 -19.64
CA GLY A 355 -0.02 -16.92 -18.82
C GLY A 355 1.49 -16.73 -18.97
N GLN A 356 2.20 -16.59 -17.86
CA GLN A 356 3.63 -16.88 -17.84
C GLN A 356 3.77 -18.36 -18.21
N GLU A 357 4.11 -18.63 -19.48
CA GLU A 357 4.30 -19.98 -20.03
C GLU A 357 5.55 -20.69 -19.49
N GLU A 358 6.30 -20.09 -18.57
CA GLU A 358 7.44 -20.76 -17.96
C GLU A 358 7.13 -21.08 -16.49
N TYR A 359 6.80 -22.36 -16.28
CA TYR A 359 6.90 -23.08 -15.01
C TYR A 359 5.67 -23.21 -14.10
N TYR A 360 4.44 -23.36 -14.61
CA TYR A 360 3.38 -24.06 -13.85
C TYR A 360 2.44 -24.88 -14.74
N ASP A 361 2.01 -26.00 -14.15
CA ASP A 361 1.33 -27.17 -14.70
C ASP A 361 0.21 -26.94 -15.74
N SER A 362 0.19 -27.83 -16.74
CA SER A 362 -0.63 -27.89 -17.96
C SER A 362 -2.16 -28.09 -17.78
N ASN A 363 -2.74 -27.70 -16.64
CA ASN A 363 -4.17 -27.92 -16.34
C ASN A 363 -5.01 -26.66 -16.13
N TYR A 364 -4.47 -25.47 -16.38
CA TYR A 364 -5.27 -24.24 -16.34
C TYR A 364 -5.87 -23.96 -17.71
N HIS A 365 -7.15 -24.28 -17.86
CA HIS A 365 -7.93 -23.74 -18.97
C HIS A 365 -7.84 -22.21 -18.95
N VAL A 366 -7.34 -21.61 -20.03
CA VAL A 366 -7.48 -20.18 -20.31
C VAL A 366 -8.97 -19.86 -20.25
N CYS A 367 -9.43 -19.30 -19.12
CA CYS A 367 -10.79 -18.83 -19.02
C CYS A 367 -10.91 -17.60 -19.93
N ASN A 368 -11.46 -17.79 -21.13
CA ASN A 368 -11.95 -16.67 -21.93
C ASN A 368 -12.92 -15.87 -21.04
N PRO A 369 -12.71 -14.56 -20.84
CA PRO A 369 -13.62 -13.78 -20.04
C PRO A 369 -15.03 -13.93 -20.62
N PRO A 370 -16.07 -14.11 -19.78
CA PRO A 370 -17.43 -14.02 -20.27
C PRO A 370 -17.60 -12.65 -20.90
N VAL A 371 -17.72 -12.60 -22.23
CA VAL A 371 -17.99 -11.38 -22.99
C VAL A 371 -19.45 -11.00 -22.75
N ASN A 372 -19.77 -10.64 -21.51
CA ASN A 372 -21.04 -10.05 -21.17
C ASN A 372 -20.90 -8.55 -21.39
N ASN A 373 -21.49 -8.09 -22.48
CA ASN A 373 -21.30 -6.78 -23.05
C ASN A 373 -21.88 -5.68 -22.14
N MET A 374 -21.16 -4.56 -21.94
CA MET A 374 -21.68 -3.40 -21.19
C MET A 374 -23.01 -2.89 -21.75
N LYS A 375 -23.27 -3.10 -23.05
CA LYS A 375 -24.56 -2.80 -23.68
C LYS A 375 -25.73 -3.46 -22.96
N GLU A 376 -25.61 -4.72 -22.54
CA GLU A 376 -26.69 -5.43 -21.83
C GLU A 376 -26.96 -4.86 -20.44
N LEU A 377 -25.94 -4.28 -19.78
CA LEU A 377 -26.10 -3.62 -18.49
C LEU A 377 -26.72 -2.23 -18.63
N LEU A 378 -26.56 -1.58 -19.79
CA LEU A 378 -27.12 -0.26 -20.12
C LEU A 378 -28.56 -0.35 -20.64
N GLU A 379 -28.91 -1.45 -21.30
CA GLU A 379 -30.24 -1.75 -21.83
C GLU A 379 -31.10 -2.41 -20.72
N GLU A 380 -32.09 -1.68 -20.19
CA GLU A 380 -33.19 -2.28 -19.43
C GLU A 380 -34.02 -3.16 -20.39
N SER A 381 -33.53 -4.35 -20.76
CA SER A 381 -34.28 -5.22 -21.66
C SER A 381 -35.55 -5.69 -20.97
N SER A 382 -36.66 -5.27 -21.57
CA SER A 382 -38.05 -5.60 -21.26
C SER A 382 -38.24 -7.07 -20.92
N ILE A 383 -38.94 -7.27 -19.80
CA ILE A 383 -39.47 -8.56 -19.32
C ILE A 383 -40.21 -9.24 -20.47
N SER A 384 -39.68 -10.36 -20.95
CA SER A 384 -40.50 -11.36 -21.63
C SER A 384 -40.75 -12.52 -20.65
N GLU A 385 -42.00 -12.67 -20.26
CA GLU A 385 -42.50 -13.85 -19.56
C GLU A 385 -42.22 -15.09 -20.41
N GLY A 386 -41.33 -15.96 -19.92
CA GLY A 386 -40.89 -17.15 -20.62
C GLY A 386 -40.54 -18.26 -19.64
N LYS A 387 -41.58 -19.01 -19.28
CA LYS A 387 -41.67 -20.36 -18.67
C LYS A 387 -40.79 -20.70 -17.46
N GLU A 388 -41.50 -21.06 -16.39
CA GLU A 388 -41.02 -21.63 -15.14
C GLU A 388 -40.09 -22.83 -15.33
N GLY A 389 -39.01 -22.85 -14.54
CA GLY A 389 -38.10 -23.99 -14.45
C GLY A 389 -36.76 -23.63 -13.80
N CYS A 390 -36.75 -23.51 -12.47
CA CYS A 390 -35.58 -23.40 -11.58
C CYS A 390 -34.69 -22.14 -11.68
N VAL A 391 -34.21 -21.72 -10.49
CA VAL A 391 -33.27 -20.63 -10.20
C VAL A 391 -33.91 -19.24 -10.12
N SER A 392 -34.05 -18.74 -8.90
CA SER A 392 -34.30 -17.33 -8.59
C SER A 392 -33.24 -16.45 -9.27
N LYS A 393 -33.60 -15.87 -10.41
CA LYS A 393 -32.75 -14.94 -11.17
C LYS A 393 -32.47 -13.71 -10.31
N PHE A 394 -31.25 -13.55 -9.82
CA PHE A 394 -30.74 -12.23 -9.41
C PHE A 394 -30.72 -11.38 -10.68
N ASN A 395 -31.74 -10.54 -10.85
CA ASN A 395 -31.91 -9.72 -12.04
C ASN A 395 -30.96 -8.51 -11.96
N VAL A 396 -29.71 -8.70 -12.41
CA VAL A 396 -28.69 -7.64 -12.49
C VAL A 396 -29.22 -6.43 -13.29
N ASN A 397 -30.19 -6.65 -14.19
CA ASN A 397 -30.78 -5.59 -15.02
C ASN A 397 -31.76 -4.68 -14.25
N SER A 398 -32.27 -5.10 -13.08
CA SER A 398 -33.15 -4.26 -12.23
C SER A 398 -32.46 -3.71 -10.97
N ALA A 399 -31.21 -4.08 -10.70
CA ALA A 399 -30.47 -3.60 -9.54
C ALA A 399 -30.22 -2.09 -9.62
N ARG A 400 -30.48 -1.36 -8.52
CA ARG A 400 -30.31 0.10 -8.41
C ARG A 400 -29.26 0.45 -7.36
N LEU A 401 -28.53 1.53 -7.58
CA LEU A 401 -27.54 2.08 -6.66
C LEU A 401 -28.20 3.11 -5.76
N ASN A 402 -29.06 2.62 -4.85
CA ASN A 402 -29.97 3.47 -4.07
C ASN A 402 -29.27 4.32 -3.00
N LYS A 403 -28.05 3.95 -2.58
CA LYS A 403 -27.30 4.69 -1.56
C LYS A 403 -26.21 5.60 -2.13
N MET A 404 -25.92 5.46 -3.42
CA MET A 404 -24.84 6.18 -4.08
C MET A 404 -25.17 7.67 -4.19
N LYS A 405 -24.32 8.51 -3.59
CA LYS A 405 -24.43 9.97 -3.55
C LYS A 405 -23.34 10.63 -4.37
N GLU A 406 -22.13 10.06 -4.39
CA GLU A 406 -20.97 10.70 -4.98
C GLU A 406 -20.14 9.73 -5.82
N VAL A 407 -19.74 10.19 -7.01
CA VAL A 407 -18.80 9.47 -7.87
C VAL A 407 -17.73 10.43 -8.37
N ASN A 408 -16.46 10.08 -8.14
CA ASN A 408 -15.32 10.88 -8.53
C ASN A 408 -14.41 10.09 -9.48
N PHE A 409 -14.15 10.65 -10.65
CA PHE A 409 -13.18 10.12 -11.61
C PHE A 409 -11.93 11.01 -11.61
N TYR A 410 -10.83 10.49 -11.10
CA TYR A 410 -9.53 11.14 -11.08
C TYR A 410 -8.68 10.65 -12.24
N HIS A 411 -8.01 11.57 -12.93
CA HIS A 411 -7.04 11.22 -13.95
C HIS A 411 -5.61 11.19 -13.41
N GLY A 412 -4.90 10.10 -13.66
CA GLY A 412 -3.52 9.87 -13.24
C GLY A 412 -2.48 10.72 -13.97
N TYR A 413 -1.27 10.75 -13.41
CA TYR A 413 -0.11 11.42 -13.99
C TYR A 413 0.34 10.70 -15.27
N TRP A 414 0.88 11.45 -16.24
CA TRP A 414 1.61 10.96 -17.43
C TRP A 414 0.80 10.42 -18.61
N CYS A 415 -0.53 10.57 -18.66
CA CYS A 415 -1.30 10.03 -19.79
C CYS A 415 -1.74 11.10 -20.80
N CYS A 416 -1.67 10.77 -22.09
CA CYS A 416 -2.12 11.60 -23.20
C CYS A 416 -3.54 11.23 -23.65
N SER A 417 -4.43 12.21 -23.88
CA SER A 417 -5.76 11.92 -24.43
C SER A 417 -5.74 11.43 -25.88
N GLU A 418 -4.64 11.66 -26.60
CA GLU A 418 -4.47 11.25 -28.00
C GLU A 418 -3.92 9.81 -28.13
N ASP A 419 -3.00 9.37 -27.25
CA ASP A 419 -2.38 8.03 -27.32
C ASP A 419 -2.92 7.00 -26.30
N ASP A 420 -3.24 7.41 -25.06
CA ASP A 420 -3.56 6.48 -23.97
C ASP A 420 -5.05 6.15 -23.81
N PHE A 421 -5.93 6.90 -24.49
CA PHE A 421 -7.37 6.60 -24.50
C PHE A 421 -7.76 5.73 -25.70
N LYS A 422 -7.25 4.49 -25.73
CA LYS A 422 -8.04 3.38 -26.29
C LYS A 422 -9.35 3.14 -25.50
N ASN A 423 -9.48 3.79 -24.34
CA ASN A 423 -10.63 3.78 -23.44
C ASN A 423 -11.69 4.86 -23.68
N LYS A 424 -11.71 5.50 -24.87
CA LYS A 424 -12.66 6.60 -25.17
C LYS A 424 -14.12 6.22 -24.98
N ASN A 425 -14.45 4.92 -24.95
CA ASN A 425 -15.82 4.46 -24.82
C ASN A 425 -16.13 3.94 -23.41
N GLU A 426 -15.14 3.49 -22.66
CA GLU A 426 -15.27 2.75 -21.41
C GLU A 426 -15.65 3.68 -20.26
N LEU A 427 -14.87 4.75 -20.04
CA LEU A 427 -15.20 5.72 -19.01
C LEU A 427 -16.59 6.35 -19.22
N PRO A 428 -16.96 6.80 -20.44
CA PRO A 428 -18.32 7.27 -20.69
C PRO A 428 -19.39 6.19 -20.45
N GLN A 429 -19.17 4.94 -20.86
CA GLN A 429 -20.10 3.85 -20.61
C GLN A 429 -20.31 3.59 -19.12
N LEU A 430 -19.24 3.60 -18.31
CA LEU A 430 -19.34 3.38 -16.87
C LEU A 430 -20.02 4.56 -16.17
N ALA A 431 -19.69 5.80 -16.56
CA ALA A 431 -20.34 7.00 -16.04
C ALA A 431 -21.84 7.03 -16.39
N GLU A 432 -22.19 6.70 -17.64
CA GLU A 432 -23.59 6.56 -18.06
C GLU A 432 -24.32 5.46 -17.30
N PHE A 433 -23.67 4.30 -17.13
CA PHE A 433 -24.20 3.20 -16.33
C PHE A 433 -24.54 3.65 -14.90
N VAL A 434 -23.65 4.40 -14.24
CA VAL A 434 -23.91 4.97 -12.91
C VAL A 434 -25.10 5.93 -12.94
N LEU A 435 -25.15 6.88 -13.89
CA LEU A 435 -26.25 7.84 -14.02
C LEU A 435 -27.61 7.15 -14.23
N ARG A 436 -27.62 6.05 -14.98
CA ARG A 436 -28.78 5.21 -15.27
C ARG A 436 -29.10 4.18 -14.18
N ARG A 437 -28.39 4.15 -13.05
CA ARG A 437 -28.67 3.22 -11.94
C ARG A 437 -28.73 3.86 -10.56
N ALA A 438 -28.08 5.00 -10.37
CA ALA A 438 -28.05 5.72 -9.10
C ALA A 438 -29.25 6.66 -8.97
N THR A 439 -30.14 6.34 -8.03
CA THR A 439 -31.41 7.06 -7.82
C THR A 439 -31.25 8.28 -6.90
N ASN A 440 -30.22 8.29 -6.06
CA ASN A 440 -29.93 9.35 -5.09
C ASN A 440 -28.57 10.04 -5.35
N LEU A 441 -28.05 9.95 -6.57
CA LEU A 441 -26.79 10.58 -6.93
C LEU A 441 -26.89 12.10 -6.79
N GLU A 442 -26.02 12.70 -6.00
CA GLU A 442 -25.94 14.14 -5.79
C GLU A 442 -24.86 14.74 -6.70
N ARG A 443 -23.68 14.10 -6.77
CA ARG A 443 -22.50 14.62 -7.46
C ARG A 443 -21.79 13.56 -8.29
N LEU A 444 -21.45 13.92 -9.52
CA LEU A 444 -20.48 13.21 -10.35
C LEU A 444 -19.36 14.17 -10.71
N CYS A 445 -18.16 13.94 -10.20
CA CYS A 445 -17.01 14.80 -10.39
C CYS A 445 -16.03 14.20 -11.39
N LEU A 446 -15.67 14.97 -12.41
CA LEU A 446 -14.53 14.70 -13.28
C LEU A 446 -13.37 15.58 -12.81
N VAL A 447 -12.36 14.97 -12.20
CA VAL A 447 -11.29 15.68 -11.51
C VAL A 447 -10.00 15.61 -12.34
N SER A 448 -9.63 16.74 -12.93
CA SER A 448 -8.40 16.90 -13.71
C SER A 448 -7.41 17.84 -13.01
N ARG A 449 -6.16 17.83 -13.48
CA ARG A 449 -5.13 18.79 -13.06
C ARG A 449 -5.10 19.96 -14.03
N LYS A 450 -5.16 21.18 -13.49
CA LYS A 450 -5.32 22.42 -14.27
C LYS A 450 -4.10 22.81 -15.11
N GLU A 451 -2.89 22.51 -14.63
CA GLU A 451 -1.65 23.12 -15.15
C GLU A 451 -0.63 22.10 -15.70
N TRP A 452 -1.08 20.91 -16.05
CA TRP A 452 -0.21 19.92 -16.69
C TRP A 452 -0.51 19.79 -18.17
N ASN A 453 0.35 20.40 -19.00
CA ASN A 453 0.46 19.98 -20.38
C ASN A 453 0.92 18.52 -20.39
N CYS A 454 0.20 17.67 -21.11
CA CYS A 454 0.59 16.29 -21.31
C CYS A 454 2.02 16.24 -21.86
N ARG A 455 2.87 15.36 -21.33
CA ARG A 455 4.26 15.26 -21.79
C ARG A 455 4.41 14.72 -23.21
N GLU A 456 3.42 13.98 -23.70
CA GLU A 456 3.39 13.45 -25.06
C GLU A 456 2.92 14.52 -26.07
N CYS A 457 1.72 15.08 -25.88
CA CYS A 457 1.14 16.02 -26.86
C CYS A 457 1.34 17.50 -26.53
N SER A 458 1.97 17.83 -25.39
CA SER A 458 2.19 19.20 -24.91
C SER A 458 0.92 20.06 -24.76
N ARG A 459 -0.27 19.45 -24.73
CA ARG A 459 -1.59 20.10 -24.57
C ARG A 459 -2.24 19.71 -23.24
N ASN A 460 -3.18 20.51 -22.75
CA ASN A 460 -4.07 20.14 -21.63
C ASN A 460 -5.20 19.21 -22.10
N CYS A 461 -4.80 18.08 -22.69
CA CYS A 461 -5.67 17.18 -23.43
C CYS A 461 -6.65 16.42 -22.52
N VAL A 462 -6.28 16.19 -21.25
CA VAL A 462 -7.14 15.57 -20.23
C VAL A 462 -8.29 16.48 -19.82
N ALA A 463 -8.02 17.77 -19.58
CA ALA A 463 -9.07 18.73 -19.25
C ALA A 463 -10.06 18.88 -20.41
N GLN A 464 -9.57 18.95 -21.65
CA GLN A 464 -10.43 18.99 -22.83
C GLN A 464 -11.32 17.74 -22.92
N PHE A 465 -10.75 16.54 -22.76
CA PHE A 465 -11.52 15.30 -22.76
C PHE A 465 -12.58 15.26 -21.66
N PHE A 466 -12.26 15.66 -20.43
CA PHE A 466 -13.24 15.72 -19.34
C PHE A 466 -14.31 16.78 -19.57
N SER A 467 -14.00 17.90 -20.22
CA SER A 467 -14.99 18.90 -20.64
C SER A 467 -15.96 18.35 -21.70
N GLU A 468 -15.45 17.64 -22.70
CA GLU A 468 -16.27 16.96 -23.71
C GLU A 468 -17.14 15.86 -23.09
N LEU A 469 -16.56 15.06 -22.17
CA LEU A 469 -17.29 14.03 -21.45
C LEU A 469 -18.38 14.61 -20.55
N ALA A 470 -18.09 15.67 -19.80
CA ALA A 470 -19.08 16.36 -19.00
C ALA A 470 -20.26 16.79 -19.88
N SER A 471 -19.99 17.41 -21.04
CA SER A 471 -21.03 17.85 -21.99
C SER A 471 -21.91 16.70 -22.47
N LYS A 472 -21.31 15.53 -22.75
CA LYS A 472 -22.06 14.31 -23.11
C LYS A 472 -22.91 13.79 -21.95
N LEU A 473 -22.35 13.70 -20.75
CA LEU A 473 -23.05 13.20 -19.57
C LEU A 473 -24.22 14.10 -19.14
N HIS A 474 -24.17 15.40 -19.43
CA HIS A 474 -25.32 16.30 -19.20
C HIS A 474 -26.53 15.95 -20.08
N GLN A 475 -26.31 15.33 -21.24
CA GLN A 475 -27.37 14.89 -22.16
C GLN A 475 -27.86 13.48 -21.87
N CYS A 476 -27.15 12.72 -21.04
CA CYS A 476 -27.52 11.35 -20.68
C CYS A 476 -28.76 11.34 -19.76
N PRO A 477 -29.66 10.34 -19.91
CA PRO A 477 -30.74 10.10 -18.96
C PRO A 477 -30.17 9.86 -17.55
N LYS A 478 -30.68 10.61 -16.56
CA LYS A 478 -30.32 10.45 -15.15
C LYS A 478 -31.54 9.98 -14.38
N LEU A 479 -31.38 9.02 -13.47
CA LEU A 479 -32.45 8.65 -12.54
C LEU A 479 -32.57 9.61 -11.37
N SER A 480 -31.46 10.14 -10.88
CA SER A 480 -31.48 11.17 -9.85
C SER A 480 -31.76 12.53 -10.48
N PRO A 481 -32.85 13.21 -10.08
CA PRO A 481 -33.15 14.57 -10.54
C PRO A 481 -32.15 15.60 -9.97
N ASN A 482 -31.46 15.25 -8.87
CA ASN A 482 -30.53 16.13 -8.16
C ASN A 482 -29.08 15.96 -8.62
N ALA A 483 -28.79 15.04 -9.56
CA ALA A 483 -27.43 14.74 -9.97
C ALA A 483 -26.78 15.89 -10.75
N VAL A 484 -25.80 16.53 -10.13
CA VAL A 484 -24.95 17.56 -10.74
C VAL A 484 -23.64 16.94 -11.22
N ILE A 485 -23.23 17.29 -12.44
CA ILE A 485 -21.95 16.88 -13.02
C ILE A 485 -20.99 18.05 -12.86
N HIS A 486 -19.91 17.86 -12.11
CA HIS A 486 -18.88 18.86 -11.87
C HIS A 486 -17.60 18.52 -12.61
N LEU A 487 -16.96 19.55 -13.17
CA LEU A 487 -15.58 19.49 -13.63
C LEU A 487 -14.73 20.22 -12.58
N PHE A 488 -13.84 19.50 -11.91
CA PHE A 488 -12.92 20.10 -10.95
C PHE A 488 -11.51 20.10 -11.52
N GLU A 489 -10.91 21.28 -11.59
CA GLU A 489 -9.51 21.46 -11.91
C GLU A 489 -8.80 21.99 -10.67
N PHE A 490 -7.86 21.24 -10.10
CA PHE A 490 -7.13 21.66 -8.90
C PHE A 490 -5.67 22.02 -9.20
N ASN A 491 -5.17 23.02 -8.47
CA ASN A 491 -3.77 23.44 -8.41
C ASN A 491 -3.11 22.83 -7.17
N TYR A 492 -1.83 22.49 -7.25
CA TYR A 492 -1.09 21.85 -6.15
C TYR A 492 -0.53 22.84 -5.11
N ASN A 493 -0.86 24.13 -5.24
CA ASN A 493 -0.32 25.19 -4.37
C ASN A 493 -1.12 25.35 -3.08
#